data_AF-A0A835UUG7-F1
#
_entry.id   AF-A0A835UUG7-F1
#
_cell.length_a   1.000
_cell.length_b   1.000
_cell.length_c   1.000
_cell.angle_alpha   90.00
_cell.angle_beta   90.00
_cell.angle_gamma   90.00
#
_symmetry.space_group_name_H-M   'P 1'
#
loop_
_entity.id
_entity.type
_entity.pdbx_description
1 polymer ?
#
loop_
_entity_poly.entity_id
_entity_poly.type
_entity_poly.pdbx_seq_one_letter_code
_entity_poly.pdbx_strand_id
1 'polypeptide(L)' 'MTEDEINDLVYKLQSLLPEAQRRSSAGRASASKLLRETCSHIRRLRRELDGLSEQLAGLIATMDADSAEAEIVRSLLRS' A
#
# COMPACT_ATOMS: atom_id res chain seq x y z
N MET A 1 -23.08 -1.77 17.61
CA MET A 1 -21.84 -2.51 17.34
C MET A 1 -21.82 -3.72 18.25
N THR A 2 -21.88 -4.93 17.69
CA THR A 2 -21.78 -6.19 18.42
C THR A 2 -20.33 -6.64 18.54
N GLU A 3 -20.04 -7.55 19.47
CA GLU A 3 -18.70 -8.12 19.65
C GLU A 3 -18.24 -8.91 18.40
N ASP A 4 -19.19 -9.53 17.69
CA ASP A 4 -18.96 -10.20 16.40
C ASP A 4 -18.54 -9.21 15.30
N GLU A 5 -19.20 -8.05 15.18
CA GLU A 5 -18.82 -7.00 14.23
C GLU A 5 -17.40 -6.46 14.50
N ILE A 6 -17.01 -6.37 15.77
CA ILE A 6 -15.66 -5.95 16.18
C ILE A 6 -14.63 -7.02 15.81
N ASN A 7 -14.93 -8.30 16.04
CA ASN A 7 -14.05 -9.42 15.69
C ASN A 7 -13.87 -9.53 14.17
N ASP A 8 -14.95 -9.40 13.38
CA ASP A 8 -14.89 -9.38 11.92
C ASP A 8 -14.01 -8.24 11.39
N LEU A 9 -14.13 -7.05 11.98
CA LEU A 9 -13.28 -5.92 11.62
C LEU A 9 -11.81 -6.18 11.96
N VAL A 10 -11.54 -6.79 13.12
CA VAL A 10 -10.20 -7.19 13.56
C VAL A 10 -9.58 -8.18 12.58
N TYR A 11 -10.31 -9.20 12.13
CA TYR A 11 -9.85 -10.16 11.14
C TYR A 11 -9.51 -9.50 9.79
N LYS A 12 -10.38 -8.59 9.32
CA LYS A 12 -10.13 -7.83 8.08
C LYS A 12 -8.92 -6.91 8.18
N LEU A 13 -8.71 -6.26 9.32
CA LEU A 13 -7.53 -5.41 9.54
C LEU A 13 -6.25 -6.25 9.58
N GLN A 14 -6.27 -7.40 10.26
CA GLN A 14 -5.14 -8.32 10.28
C GLN A 14 -4.76 -8.81 8.87
N SER A 15 -5.74 -9.12 8.01
CA SER A 15 -5.44 -9.57 6.64
C SER A 15 -4.76 -8.50 5.78
N LEU A 16 -4.95 -7.22 6.08
CA LEU A 16 -4.32 -6.10 5.38
C LEU A 16 -2.88 -5.80 5.84
N LEU A 17 -2.44 -6.35 6.97
CA LEU A 17 -1.08 -6.14 7.47
C LEU A 17 -0.04 -6.98 6.71
N PRO A 18 1.25 -6.59 6.69
CA PRO A 18 2.34 -7.42 6.17
C PRO A 18 2.49 -8.72 6.96
N GLU A 19 2.91 -9.82 6.32
CA GLU A 19 3.01 -11.13 6.98
C GLU A 19 3.84 -11.14 8.28
N ALA A 20 4.95 -10.41 8.30
CA ALA A 20 5.77 -10.26 9.50
C ALA A 20 4.97 -9.63 10.67
N GLN A 21 4.11 -8.66 10.35
CA GLN A 21 3.28 -7.96 11.33
C GLN A 21 2.06 -8.81 11.71
N ARG A 22 1.46 -9.55 10.76
CA ARG A 22 0.39 -10.53 11.00
C ARG A 22 0.79 -11.56 12.06
N ARG A 23 2.01 -12.09 11.98
CA ARG A 23 2.54 -13.07 12.96
C ARG A 23 2.72 -12.46 14.35
N SER A 24 3.17 -11.20 14.42
CA SER A 24 3.30 -10.47 15.68
C SER A 24 1.95 -10.09 16.31
N SER A 25 0.92 -9.93 15.48
CA SER A 25 -0.45 -9.61 15.86
C SER A 25 -1.36 -10.84 15.96
N ALA A 26 -0.83 -12.06 15.76
CA ALA A 26 -1.57 -13.32 15.85
C ALA A 26 -1.89 -13.72 17.30
N GLY A 27 -1.24 -13.09 18.29
CA GLY A 27 -1.71 -13.07 19.68
C GLY A 27 -2.87 -12.09 19.87
N ARG A 28 -3.54 -12.11 21.03
CA ARG A 28 -4.63 -11.18 21.38
C ARG A 28 -4.12 -9.72 21.46
N ALA A 29 -3.83 -9.11 20.32
CA ALA A 29 -3.54 -7.70 20.18
C ALA A 29 -4.85 -6.92 20.37
N SER A 30 -4.80 -5.83 21.13
CA SER A 30 -5.98 -4.96 21.27
C SER A 30 -6.39 -4.41 19.90
N ALA A 31 -7.70 -4.21 19.68
CA ALA A 31 -8.20 -3.56 18.47
C ALA A 31 -7.50 -2.22 18.19
N SER A 32 -7.16 -1.46 19.25
CA SER A 32 -6.40 -0.21 19.15
C SER A 32 -4.98 -0.38 18.61
N LYS A 33 -4.29 -1.46 18.96
CA LYS A 33 -2.96 -1.78 18.42
C LYS A 33 -3.04 -2.15 16.94
N LEU A 34 -4.00 -3.00 16.57
CA LEU A 34 -4.23 -3.40 15.18
C LEU A 34 -4.61 -2.22 14.28
N LEU A 35 -5.49 -1.33 14.75
CA LEU A 35 -5.83 -0.10 14.04
C LEU A 35 -4.60 0.79 13.83
N ARG A 36 -3.79 1.01 14.87
CA ARG A 36 -2.53 1.78 14.76
C ARG A 36 -1.57 1.17 13.75
N GLU A 37 -1.38 -0.13 13.81
CA GLU A 37 -0.53 -0.89 12.91
C GLU A 37 -1.00 -0.78 11.46
N THR A 38 -2.31 -0.92 11.23
CA THR A 38 -2.91 -0.80 9.90
C THR A 38 -2.79 0.61 9.35
N CYS A 39 -3.12 1.63 10.15
CA CYS A 39 -2.94 3.03 9.78
C CYS A 39 -1.47 3.38 9.48
N SER A 40 -0.53 2.81 10.22
CA SER A 40 0.91 3.00 9.97
C SER A 40 1.34 2.33 8.67
N HIS A 41 0.82 1.14 8.39
CA HIS A 41 1.08 0.45 7.13
C HIS A 41 0.53 1.22 5.92
N ILE A 42 -0.72 1.71 6.00
CA ILE A 42 -1.33 2.55 4.95
C ILE A 42 -0.48 3.80 4.68
N ARG A 43 -0.01 4.49 5.72
CA ARG A 43 0.87 5.67 5.56
C ARG A 43 2.19 5.31 4.90
N ARG A 44 2.76 4.15 5.21
CA ARG A 44 4.00 3.68 4.59
C ARG A 44 3.78 3.39 3.10
N LEU A 45 2.74 2.63 2.78
CA LEU A 45 2.35 2.35 1.38
C LEU A 45 2.11 3.63 0.58
N ARG A 46 1.44 4.63 1.19
CA ARG A 46 1.22 5.92 0.53
C ARG A 46 2.53 6.60 0.16
N ARG A 47 3.49 6.65 1.10
CA ARG A 47 4.83 7.24 0.85
C ARG A 47 5.63 6.45 -0.19
N GLU A 48 5.57 5.13 -0.15
CA GLU A 48 6.23 4.27 -1.14
C GLU A 48 5.63 4.53 -2.53
N LEU A 49 4.30 4.61 -2.64
CA LEU A 49 3.60 4.95 -3.88
C LEU A 49 3.99 6.35 -4.38
N ASP A 50 3.99 7.35 -3.51
CA ASP A 50 4.36 8.73 -3.88
C ASP A 50 5.82 8.79 -4.39
N GLY A 51 6.75 8.09 -3.72
CA GLY A 51 8.15 8.03 -4.14
C GLY A 51 8.36 7.27 -5.46
N LEU A 52 7.65 6.15 -5.67
CA LEU A 52 7.67 5.42 -6.94
C LEU A 52 7.10 6.26 -8.08
N SER A 53 6.03 7.01 -7.81
CA SER A 53 5.42 7.94 -8.77
C SER A 53 6.40 9.04 -9.17
N GLU A 54 7.10 9.64 -8.20
CA GLU A 54 8.11 10.67 -8.46
C GLU A 54 9.31 10.11 -9.24
N GLN A 55 9.79 8.92 -8.88
CA GLN A 55 10.86 8.23 -9.63
C GLN A 55 10.45 7.93 -11.07
N LEU A 56 9.22 7.44 -11.28
CA LEU A 56 8.67 7.19 -12.61
C LEU A 56 8.55 8.48 -13.42
N ALA A 57 8.03 9.56 -12.81
CA ALA A 57 7.93 10.87 -13.45
C ALA A 57 9.32 11.40 -13.86
N GLY A 58 10.33 11.23 -13.01
CA GLY A 58 11.72 11.58 -13.31
C GLY A 58 12.28 10.77 -14.49
N LEU A 59 12.09 9.46 -14.49
CA LEU A 59 12.52 8.59 -15.60
C LEU A 59 11.87 9.01 -16.92
N ILE A 60 10.56 9.28 -16.92
CA ILE A 60 9.83 9.76 -18.10
C ILE A 60 10.37 11.14 -18.55
N ALA A 61 10.67 12.04 -17.63
CA ALA A 61 11.19 13.37 -17.97
C ALA A 61 12.61 13.33 -18.58
N THR A 62 13.42 12.35 -18.22
CA THR A 62 14.75 12.12 -18.81
C THR A 62 14.72 11.34 -20.12
N MET A 63 13.59 10.71 -20.45
CA MET A 63 13.43 9.91 -21.65
C MET A 63 13.20 10.81 -22.86
N ASP A 64 13.86 10.49 -23.97
CA ASP A 64 13.62 11.19 -25.23
C ASP A 64 12.16 10.99 -25.66
N ALA A 65 11.45 12.09 -25.87
CA ALA A 65 10.01 12.08 -26.10
C ALA A 65 9.62 11.41 -27.43
N ASP A 66 10.58 11.27 -28.34
CA ASP A 66 10.42 10.69 -29.68
C ASP A 66 10.96 9.25 -29.76
N SER A 67 11.41 8.66 -28.65
CA SER A 67 11.91 7.28 -28.63
C SER A 67 10.78 6.24 -28.65
N ALA A 68 11.09 5.04 -29.15
CA ALA A 68 10.15 3.92 -29.15
C ALA A 68 9.79 3.48 -27.72
N GLU A 69 10.70 3.64 -26.77
CA GLU A 69 10.50 3.37 -25.35
C GLU A 69 9.47 4.34 -24.74
N ALA A 70 9.47 5.61 -25.14
CA ALA A 70 8.48 6.60 -24.70
C ALA A 70 7.07 6.28 -25.23
N GLU A 71 6.95 5.79 -26.46
CA GLU A 71 5.70 5.33 -27.05
C GLU A 71 5.09 4.19 -26.22
N ILE A 72 5.90 3.21 -25.83
CA ILE A 72 5.48 2.05 -25.02
C ILE A 72 4.98 2.52 -23.64
N VAL A 73 5.74 3.37 -22.94
CA VAL A 73 5.33 3.85 -21.61
C VAL A 73 4.04 4.68 -21.69
N ARG A 74 3.87 5.55 -22.69
CA ARG A 74 2.61 6.28 -22.92
C ARG A 74 1.42 5.35 -23.17
N SER A 75 1.63 4.25 -23.90
CA SER A 75 0.58 3.26 -24.15
C SER A 75 0.13 2.56 -22.86
N LEU A 76 1.07 2.24 -21.97
CA LEU A 76 0.80 1.59 -20.68
C LEU A 76 0.12 2.54 -19.67
N LEU A 77 0.38 3.85 -19.75
CA LEU A 77 -0.26 4.85 -18.88
C LEU A 77 -1.67 5.26 -19.34
N ARG A 78 -2.03 4.98 -20.60
CA ARG A 78 -3.35 5.33 -21.17
C ARG A 78 -4.39 4.21 -20.98
N SER A 79 -3.99 2.99 -20.56
CA SER A 79 -4.87 1.85 -20.27
C SER A 79 -5.42 1.89 -18.86
#